data_AF-A0A9W4UKC5-F1
#
_entry.id   AF-A0A9W4UKC5-F1
#
_cell.length_a   1.000
_cell.length_b   1.000
_cell.length_c   1.000
_cell.angle_alpha   90.00
_cell.angle_beta   90.00
_cell.angle_gamma   90.00
#
_symmetry.space_group_name_H-M   'P 1'
#
loop_
_entity.id
_entity.type
_entity.pdbx_description
1 polymer ?
#
loop_
_entity_poly.entity_id
_entity_poly.type
_entity_poly.pdbx_seq_one_letter_code
_entity_poly.pdbx_strand_id
1 'polypeptide(L)'
;MNAVFLVIFCCYLPTAKTLRVSSQITMFSKNYRPLTQQDSIENLEDSEKLNDAYSIQSTQNSAIKLLSRAVTRWALWMLVTSLVLTNWYTWVKLRSCSPPNAIYTLPAQSSIKYKNIVFNAGIDGDLSPYQGLPNAENNALWEGLDPQHYGVIISVFHQLHCLNNLRKRIFWNETTRGPIAENPDFGMKHMDHCIDSLRQSLMCSSDLTPIPYAWNTKYHQTLPVPATTHTCRDFEAIRDWARAEERRAGEMDVHVRVEDPLGNVEYTAPDSEDV
;
A
#
# COMPACT_ATOMS: atom_id res chain seq x y z
N MET A 1 1.14 -15.30 -32.57
CA MET A 1 0.29 -14.22 -32.02
C MET A 1 -0.74 -14.86 -31.11
N ASN A 2 -0.78 -14.65 -29.79
CA ASN A 2 0.05 -13.82 -28.91
C ASN A 2 0.31 -14.56 -27.58
N ALA A 3 1.41 -14.24 -26.92
CA ALA A 3 1.65 -14.57 -25.51
C ALA A 3 2.02 -13.27 -24.78
N VAL A 4 1.39 -12.98 -23.64
CA VAL A 4 1.96 -12.22 -22.51
C VAL A 4 1.27 -12.68 -21.20
N PHE A 5 2.10 -12.92 -20.19
CA PHE A 5 1.88 -13.18 -18.75
C PHE A 5 0.67 -12.45 -18.12
N LEU A 6 -0.13 -13.03 -17.22
CA LEU A 6 0.13 -13.69 -15.93
C LEU A 6 0.55 -12.73 -14.80
N VAL A 7 -0.41 -12.43 -13.91
CA VAL A 7 -0.16 -11.93 -12.54
C VAL A 7 -0.97 -12.76 -11.54
N ILE A 8 -0.26 -13.73 -10.95
CA ILE A 8 -0.28 -14.11 -9.52
C ILE A 8 -1.65 -14.35 -8.85
N PHE A 9 -1.94 -15.65 -8.68
CA PHE A 9 -2.36 -16.29 -7.43
C PHE A 9 -3.01 -15.43 -6.34
N CYS A 10 -4.29 -15.73 -6.07
CA CYS A 10 -4.72 -15.98 -4.69
C CYS A 10 -5.75 -17.13 -4.68
N CYS A 11 -5.44 -18.21 -3.96
CA CYS A 11 -6.32 -19.34 -3.59
C CYS A 11 -6.78 -20.38 -4.66
N TYR A 12 -5.89 -21.36 -4.89
CA TYR A 12 -6.14 -22.83 -5.03
C TYR A 12 -6.90 -23.49 -6.22
N LEU A 13 -6.37 -24.66 -6.60
CA LEU A 13 -6.83 -25.68 -7.59
C LEU A 13 -7.51 -26.87 -6.86
N PRO A 14 -8.29 -27.79 -7.49
CA PRO A 14 -7.95 -28.58 -8.70
C PRO A 14 -9.18 -28.78 -9.67
N THR A 15 -9.24 -29.63 -10.72
CA THR A 15 -8.37 -30.65 -11.37
C THR A 15 -8.72 -30.75 -12.88
N ALA A 16 -8.12 -31.67 -13.67
CA ALA A 16 -8.49 -31.92 -15.08
C ALA A 16 -8.60 -33.43 -15.44
N LYS A 17 -9.39 -33.77 -16.48
CA LYS A 17 -9.27 -35.02 -17.28
C LYS A 17 -9.59 -34.78 -18.76
N THR A 18 -8.86 -35.46 -19.64
CA THR A 18 -8.93 -35.38 -21.11
C THR A 18 -9.38 -36.71 -21.72
N LEU A 19 -9.97 -36.71 -22.91
CA LEU A 19 -10.20 -37.92 -23.73
C LEU A 19 -10.00 -37.66 -25.23
N ARG A 20 -9.72 -38.74 -25.97
CA ARG A 20 -9.07 -38.76 -27.30
C ARG A 20 -10.02 -39.31 -28.39
N VAL A 21 -9.84 -38.87 -29.63
CA VAL A 21 -10.63 -39.30 -30.81
C VAL A 21 -10.00 -40.52 -31.49
N SER A 22 -10.83 -41.39 -32.07
CA SER A 22 -10.42 -42.29 -33.17
C SER A 22 -11.61 -42.55 -34.12
N SER A 23 -11.32 -42.76 -35.40
CA SER A 23 -12.28 -43.03 -36.49
C SER A 23 -12.21 -44.51 -36.93
N GLN A 24 -13.13 -44.92 -37.82
CA GLN A 24 -12.92 -45.84 -38.96
C GLN A 24 -14.23 -45.97 -39.76
N ILE A 25 -14.14 -46.26 -41.06
CA ILE A 25 -15.27 -46.42 -42.00
C ILE A 25 -15.21 -47.83 -42.59
N THR A 26 -16.34 -48.49 -42.82
CA THR A 26 -16.42 -49.64 -43.73
C THR A 26 -17.64 -49.53 -44.66
N MET A 27 -17.47 -50.07 -45.86
CA MET A 27 -18.38 -49.95 -47.01
C MET A 27 -18.79 -51.36 -47.46
N PHE A 28 -20.06 -51.59 -47.80
CA PHE A 28 -20.51 -52.86 -48.37
C PHE A 28 -21.52 -52.65 -49.52
N SER A 29 -21.53 -53.59 -50.47
CA SER A 29 -22.12 -53.42 -51.80
C SER A 29 -23.10 -54.54 -52.16
N LYS A 30 -24.28 -54.14 -52.65
CA LYS A 30 -25.20 -54.80 -53.62
C LYS A 30 -25.70 -56.23 -53.38
N ASN A 31 -26.99 -56.44 -53.66
CA ASN A 31 -27.44 -57.23 -54.83
C ASN A 31 -28.92 -56.92 -55.15
N TYR A 32 -29.34 -57.09 -56.42
CA TYR A 32 -30.65 -56.65 -56.95
C TYR A 32 -31.34 -57.77 -57.75
N ARG A 33 -32.67 -57.78 -57.79
CA ARG A 33 -33.54 -58.62 -58.67
C ARG A 33 -34.46 -57.72 -59.49
N PRO A 34 -34.79 -58.05 -60.76
CA PRO A 34 -35.68 -57.26 -61.59
C PRO A 34 -37.16 -57.43 -61.20
N LEU A 35 -37.93 -56.34 -61.35
CA LEU A 35 -39.37 -56.21 -61.04
C LEU A 35 -40.24 -56.30 -62.30
N THR A 36 -41.56 -56.45 -62.13
CA THR A 36 -42.53 -56.68 -63.23
C THR A 36 -43.50 -55.51 -63.42
N GLN A 37 -44.09 -55.40 -64.62
CA GLN A 37 -44.74 -54.17 -65.09
C GLN A 37 -46.00 -53.75 -64.33
N GLN A 38 -46.66 -54.64 -63.56
CA GLN A 38 -47.81 -54.29 -62.72
C GLN A 38 -47.39 -53.37 -61.55
N ASP A 39 -46.16 -53.50 -61.05
CA ASP A 39 -45.62 -52.69 -59.96
C ASP A 39 -45.48 -51.20 -60.36
N SER A 40 -45.52 -50.87 -61.64
CA SER A 40 -45.11 -49.53 -62.11
C SER A 40 -46.13 -48.42 -61.87
N ILE A 41 -47.44 -48.71 -61.77
CA ILE A 41 -48.47 -47.65 -61.68
C ILE A 41 -48.79 -47.31 -60.22
N GLU A 42 -48.96 -48.32 -59.36
CA GLU A 42 -49.25 -48.12 -57.93
C GLU A 42 -48.05 -47.46 -57.20
N ASN A 43 -46.82 -47.87 -57.52
CA ASN A 43 -45.62 -47.22 -57.00
C ASN A 43 -45.42 -45.77 -57.51
N LEU A 44 -45.99 -45.37 -58.64
CA LEU A 44 -45.83 -43.98 -59.13
C LEU A 44 -46.63 -43.01 -58.25
N GLU A 45 -47.92 -43.29 -58.00
CA GLU A 45 -48.77 -42.42 -57.17
C GLU A 45 -48.32 -42.41 -55.71
N ASP A 46 -47.86 -43.54 -55.18
CA ASP A 46 -47.25 -43.59 -53.85
C ASP A 46 -45.89 -42.90 -53.80
N SER A 47 -45.08 -42.94 -54.87
CA SER A 47 -43.81 -42.20 -54.92
C SER A 47 -44.01 -40.69 -54.93
N GLU A 48 -45.06 -40.19 -55.59
CA GLU A 48 -45.38 -38.75 -55.61
C GLU A 48 -45.81 -38.29 -54.21
N LYS A 49 -46.73 -39.02 -53.55
CA LYS A 49 -47.13 -38.74 -52.15
C LYS A 49 -45.98 -38.87 -51.16
N LEU A 50 -45.07 -39.84 -51.34
CA LEU A 50 -43.86 -39.99 -50.52
C LEU A 50 -42.86 -38.85 -50.76
N ASN A 51 -42.69 -38.40 -52.00
CA ASN A 51 -41.81 -37.27 -52.34
C ASN A 51 -42.36 -35.95 -51.76
N ASP A 52 -43.67 -35.72 -51.83
CA ASP A 52 -44.32 -34.56 -51.22
C ASP A 52 -44.18 -34.59 -49.69
N ALA A 53 -44.51 -35.71 -49.04
CA ALA A 53 -44.32 -35.88 -47.59
C ALA A 53 -42.85 -35.70 -47.17
N TYR A 54 -41.91 -36.24 -47.94
CA TYR A 54 -40.47 -36.10 -47.70
C TYR A 54 -39.98 -34.65 -47.91
N SER A 55 -40.51 -33.92 -48.90
CA SER A 55 -40.14 -32.52 -49.14
C SER A 55 -40.65 -31.60 -48.02
N ILE A 56 -41.88 -31.82 -47.55
CA ILE A 56 -42.47 -31.10 -46.41
C ILE A 56 -41.68 -31.43 -45.12
N GLN A 57 -41.36 -32.71 -44.88
CA GLN A 57 -40.60 -33.10 -43.70
C GLN A 57 -39.12 -32.66 -43.77
N SER A 58 -38.52 -32.55 -44.96
CA SER A 58 -37.17 -32.02 -45.18
C SER A 58 -37.10 -30.50 -44.92
N THR A 59 -38.07 -29.74 -45.42
CA THR A 59 -38.18 -28.29 -45.17
C THR A 59 -38.47 -28.00 -43.69
N GLN A 60 -39.36 -28.78 -43.05
CA GLN A 60 -39.61 -28.67 -41.62
C GLN A 60 -38.37 -29.03 -40.77
N ASN A 61 -37.67 -30.11 -41.10
CA ASN A 61 -36.44 -30.52 -40.39
C ASN A 61 -35.28 -29.53 -40.58
N SER A 62 -35.16 -28.88 -41.74
CA SER A 62 -34.14 -27.85 -41.97
C SER A 62 -34.47 -26.54 -41.26
N ALA A 63 -35.74 -26.12 -41.23
CA ALA A 63 -36.20 -24.99 -40.42
C ALA A 63 -35.94 -25.21 -38.92
N ILE A 64 -36.27 -26.40 -38.38
CA ILE A 64 -35.99 -26.75 -36.97
C ILE A 64 -34.48 -26.73 -36.67
N LYS A 65 -33.64 -27.24 -37.58
CA LYS A 65 -32.16 -27.19 -37.43
C LYS A 65 -31.61 -25.77 -37.48
N LEU A 66 -32.19 -24.87 -38.28
CA LEU A 66 -31.82 -23.45 -38.31
C LEU A 66 -32.25 -22.75 -37.01
N LEU A 67 -33.47 -23.02 -36.54
CA LEU A 67 -33.99 -22.47 -35.28
C LEU A 67 -33.13 -22.90 -34.09
N SER A 68 -32.76 -24.19 -33.99
CA SER A 68 -31.91 -24.68 -32.90
C SER A 68 -30.49 -24.09 -32.93
N ARG A 69 -29.92 -23.86 -34.13
CA ARG A 69 -28.65 -23.14 -34.30
C ARG A 69 -28.73 -21.67 -33.91
N ALA A 70 -29.87 -21.01 -34.13
CA ALA A 70 -30.12 -19.65 -33.65
C ALA A 70 -30.23 -19.64 -32.12
N VAL A 71 -31.08 -20.50 -31.54
CA VAL A 71 -31.29 -20.59 -30.07
C VAL A 71 -29.99 -20.91 -29.32
N THR A 72 -29.19 -21.87 -29.79
CA THR A 72 -27.90 -22.20 -29.18
C THR A 72 -26.88 -21.06 -29.27
N ARG A 73 -26.85 -20.32 -30.39
CA ARG A 73 -26.03 -19.10 -30.51
C ARG A 73 -26.48 -18.00 -29.54
N TRP A 74 -27.79 -17.75 -29.43
CA TRP A 74 -28.34 -16.78 -28.47
C TRP A 74 -28.06 -17.19 -27.02
N ALA A 75 -28.20 -18.47 -26.67
CA ALA A 75 -27.88 -18.97 -25.33
C ALA A 75 -26.40 -18.79 -24.97
N LEU A 76 -25.48 -19.07 -25.91
CA LEU A 76 -24.05 -18.81 -25.72
C LEU A 76 -23.75 -17.31 -25.55
N TRP A 77 -24.37 -16.44 -26.36
CA TRP A 77 -24.24 -14.99 -26.19
C TRP A 77 -24.76 -14.51 -24.83
N MET A 78 -25.91 -15.00 -24.37
CA MET A 78 -26.46 -14.65 -23.05
C MET A 78 -25.60 -15.13 -21.89
N LEU A 79 -24.94 -16.28 -22.01
CA LEU A 79 -23.96 -16.75 -21.02
C LEU A 79 -22.70 -15.88 -21.01
N VAL A 80 -22.15 -15.52 -22.19
CA VAL A 80 -20.98 -14.65 -22.29
C VAL A 80 -21.29 -13.24 -21.75
N THR A 81 -22.43 -12.65 -22.10
CA THR A 81 -22.82 -11.33 -21.55
C THR A 81 -23.07 -11.41 -20.05
N SER A 82 -23.67 -12.48 -19.53
CA SER A 82 -23.82 -12.69 -18.08
C SER A 82 -22.46 -12.80 -17.37
N LEU A 83 -21.49 -13.54 -17.93
CA LEU A 83 -20.13 -13.64 -17.38
C LEU A 83 -19.38 -12.30 -17.45
N VAL A 84 -19.51 -11.54 -18.54
CA VAL A 84 -18.91 -10.20 -18.66
C VAL A 84 -19.56 -9.22 -17.68
N LEU A 85 -20.88 -9.22 -17.54
CA LEU A 85 -21.61 -8.33 -16.62
C LEU A 85 -21.35 -8.68 -15.15
N THR A 86 -21.26 -9.96 -14.79
CA THR A 86 -20.91 -10.39 -13.43
C THR A 86 -19.44 -10.09 -13.12
N ASN A 87 -18.51 -10.37 -14.03
CA ASN A 87 -17.10 -10.00 -13.86
C ASN A 87 -16.94 -8.47 -13.72
N TRP A 88 -17.57 -7.69 -14.60
CA TRP A 88 -17.64 -6.23 -14.53
C TRP A 88 -18.23 -5.74 -13.20
N TYR A 89 -19.36 -6.32 -12.76
CA TYR A 89 -19.98 -5.98 -11.47
C TYR A 89 -19.05 -6.29 -10.29
N THR A 90 -18.39 -7.45 -10.29
CA THR A 90 -17.40 -7.79 -9.26
C THR A 90 -16.19 -6.86 -9.30
N TRP A 91 -15.70 -6.47 -10.48
CA TRP A 91 -14.59 -5.54 -10.64
C TRP A 91 -14.96 -4.13 -10.14
N VAL A 92 -16.16 -3.63 -10.48
CA VAL A 92 -16.70 -2.36 -9.95
C VAL A 92 -16.84 -2.43 -8.43
N LYS A 93 -17.38 -3.52 -7.88
CA LYS A 93 -17.54 -3.68 -6.41
C LYS A 93 -16.20 -3.79 -5.69
N LEU A 94 -15.26 -4.60 -6.18
CA LEU A 94 -13.93 -4.77 -5.60
C LEU A 94 -13.11 -3.46 -5.67
N ARG A 95 -13.23 -2.70 -6.76
CA ARG A 95 -12.63 -1.36 -6.89
C ARG A 95 -13.31 -0.32 -5.98
N SER A 96 -14.55 -0.57 -5.55
CA SER A 96 -15.29 0.29 -4.61
C SER A 96 -15.00 -0.05 -3.14
N CYS A 97 -14.24 -1.11 -2.86
CA CYS A 97 -13.72 -1.38 -1.52
C CYS A 97 -12.54 -0.44 -1.21
N SER A 98 -12.84 0.81 -0.86
CA SER A 98 -11.91 1.59 -0.05
C SER A 98 -11.76 0.87 1.30
N PRO A 99 -10.53 0.64 1.82
CA PRO A 99 -10.39 0.03 3.14
C PRO A 99 -11.07 0.93 4.19
N PRO A 100 -11.69 0.37 5.24
CA PRO A 100 -12.36 1.16 6.30
C PRO A 100 -11.39 2.09 7.06
N ASN A 101 -10.08 1.84 6.92
CA ASN A 101 -8.99 2.67 7.43
C ASN A 101 -8.28 3.41 6.28
N ALA A 102 -9.03 4.09 5.42
CA ALA A 102 -8.45 4.94 4.38
C ALA A 102 -7.77 6.16 5.02
N ILE A 103 -6.52 5.98 5.47
CA ILE A 103 -5.62 7.05 5.88
C ILE A 103 -5.63 8.08 4.77
N TYR A 104 -6.06 9.31 5.08
CA TYR A 104 -6.07 10.41 4.13
C TYR A 104 -4.68 10.51 3.52
N THR A 105 -4.59 10.24 2.22
CA THR A 105 -3.35 10.06 1.48
C THR A 105 -2.38 11.17 1.83
N LEU A 106 -1.25 10.80 2.46
CA LEU A 106 -0.19 11.69 2.90
C LEU A 106 0.10 12.71 1.79
N PRO A 107 -0.24 14.00 1.93
CA PRO A 107 -0.21 14.94 0.80
C PRO A 107 1.18 15.12 0.20
N ALA A 108 2.21 14.79 0.98
CA ALA A 108 3.63 14.79 0.62
C ALA A 108 4.19 13.39 0.28
N GLN A 109 3.37 12.36 0.01
CA GLN A 109 3.85 11.00 -0.29
C GLN A 109 4.83 10.95 -1.48
N SER A 110 4.58 11.78 -2.51
CA SER A 110 5.45 11.94 -3.67
C SER A 110 6.78 12.64 -3.36
N SER A 111 6.89 13.30 -2.21
CA SER A 111 8.10 13.98 -1.72
C SER A 111 9.00 13.07 -0.88
N ILE A 112 8.54 11.88 -0.48
CA ILE A 112 9.32 10.95 0.35
C ILE A 112 10.56 10.47 -0.42
N LYS A 113 11.73 10.80 0.13
CA LYS A 113 13.04 10.34 -0.33
C LYS A 113 13.84 9.94 0.90
N TYR A 114 14.48 8.77 0.84
CA TYR A 114 15.29 8.26 1.94
C TYR A 114 16.75 8.69 1.77
N LYS A 115 17.38 9.10 2.88
CA LYS A 115 18.81 9.39 2.97
C LYS A 115 19.30 8.85 4.31
N ASN A 116 20.43 8.14 4.31
CA ASN A 116 21.12 7.78 5.54
C ASN A 116 21.83 9.03 6.09
N ILE A 117 21.59 9.33 7.36
CA ILE A 117 22.27 10.41 8.09
C ILE A 117 22.84 9.83 9.38
N VAL A 118 24.03 10.26 9.75
CA VAL A 118 24.58 10.07 11.09
C VAL A 118 24.12 11.26 11.93
N PHE A 119 23.74 11.02 13.18
CA PHE A 119 23.35 12.10 14.08
C PHE A 119 24.59 12.72 14.73
N ASN A 120 24.56 14.04 14.93
CA ASN A 120 25.52 14.69 15.82
C ASN A 120 25.27 14.24 17.26
N ALA A 121 26.32 13.95 18.01
CA ALA A 121 26.22 13.60 19.44
C ALA A 121 25.77 14.79 20.29
N GLY A 122 26.07 16.02 19.85
CA GLY A 122 25.64 17.26 20.49
C GLY A 122 26.33 17.58 21.82
N ILE A 123 27.41 16.86 22.15
CA ILE A 123 28.17 16.99 23.40
C ILE A 123 29.65 17.15 23.02
N ASP A 124 30.37 18.03 23.73
CA ASP A 124 31.83 18.20 23.70
C ASP A 124 32.45 18.17 22.28
N GLY A 125 32.13 19.19 21.47
CA GLY A 125 32.75 19.43 20.16
C GLY A 125 31.87 19.08 18.96
N ASP A 126 31.11 17.98 19.02
CA ASP A 126 30.16 17.59 17.95
C ASP A 126 28.82 18.32 18.08
N LEU A 127 28.86 19.66 18.13
CA LEU A 127 27.69 20.53 18.29
C LEU A 127 26.98 20.76 16.94
N SER A 128 25.66 20.58 16.94
CA SER A 128 24.82 20.93 15.80
C SER A 128 24.60 22.47 15.71
N PRO A 129 24.40 23.06 14.52
CA PRO A 129 24.07 24.50 14.37
C PRO A 129 22.79 24.96 15.10
N TYR A 130 21.97 24.03 15.59
CA TYR A 130 20.73 24.31 16.32
C TYR A 130 20.95 24.47 17.83
N GLN A 131 22.16 24.20 18.33
CA GLN A 131 22.51 24.16 19.74
C GLN A 131 22.99 25.52 20.29
N GLY A 132 23.22 25.54 21.60
CA GLY A 132 23.72 26.70 22.35
C GLY A 132 22.66 27.76 22.67
N LEU A 133 23.10 28.77 23.43
CA LEU A 133 22.26 29.88 23.89
C LEU A 133 21.46 30.51 22.72
N PRO A 134 20.16 30.81 22.89
CA PRO A 134 19.35 31.45 21.85
C PRO A 134 19.97 32.77 21.37
N ASN A 135 20.34 32.79 20.09
CA ASN A 135 20.96 33.92 19.42
C ASN A 135 20.29 34.14 18.05
N ALA A 136 20.64 35.20 17.33
CA ALA A 136 19.98 35.52 16.05
C ALA A 136 20.11 34.41 15.00
N GLU A 137 21.27 33.75 14.94
CA GLU A 137 21.59 32.70 13.97
C GLU A 137 20.85 31.40 14.27
N ASN A 138 20.98 30.85 15.49
CA ASN A 138 20.30 29.61 15.83
C ASN A 138 18.77 29.79 15.89
N ASN A 139 18.25 30.97 16.27
CA ASN A 139 16.81 31.24 16.17
C ASN A 139 16.33 31.23 14.72
N ALA A 140 17.06 31.81 13.77
CA ALA A 140 16.72 31.77 12.35
C ALA A 140 16.73 30.33 11.79
N LEU A 141 17.70 29.51 12.20
CA LEU A 141 17.74 28.09 11.84
C LEU A 141 16.52 27.32 12.37
N TRP A 142 16.16 27.52 13.64
CA TRP A 142 14.98 26.91 14.25
C TRP A 142 13.65 27.41 13.65
N GLU A 143 13.59 28.68 13.23
CA GLU A 143 12.40 29.26 12.57
C GLU A 143 12.26 28.75 11.13
N GLY A 144 13.37 28.44 10.45
CA GLY A 144 13.37 27.77 9.14
C GLY A 144 12.83 26.33 9.16
N LEU A 145 12.74 25.67 10.32
CA LEU A 145 12.16 24.34 10.48
C LEU A 145 10.63 24.33 10.57
N ASP A 146 9.99 25.48 10.82
CA ASP A 146 8.56 25.61 11.04
C ASP A 146 7.94 26.64 10.06
N PRO A 147 7.52 26.19 8.85
CA PRO A 147 6.89 27.07 7.87
C PRO A 147 5.43 27.39 8.26
N GLN A 148 5.28 28.45 9.05
CA GLN A 148 4.06 28.92 9.74
C GLN A 148 2.86 29.35 8.84
N HIS A 149 2.85 29.06 7.54
CA HIS A 149 2.01 29.77 6.56
C HIS A 149 1.24 28.87 5.56
N TYR A 150 0.87 27.64 5.93
CA TYR A 150 0.05 26.75 5.09
C TYR A 150 -1.35 26.51 5.67
N GLY A 151 -2.36 26.40 4.81
CA GLY A 151 -3.76 26.12 5.21
C GLY A 151 -4.00 24.71 5.78
N VAL A 152 -2.94 23.89 5.84
CA VAL A 152 -2.84 22.59 6.51
C VAL A 152 -1.40 22.52 7.03
N ILE A 153 -1.21 22.19 8.32
CA ILE A 153 0.12 21.98 8.89
C ILE A 153 0.50 20.51 8.72
N ILE A 154 1.75 20.20 8.38
CA ILE A 154 2.27 18.82 8.42
C ILE A 154 2.76 18.53 9.84
N SER A 155 2.43 17.36 10.40
CA SER A 155 2.65 17.06 11.81
C SER A 155 4.09 17.28 12.29
N VAL A 156 5.10 16.87 11.52
CA VAL A 156 6.52 17.11 11.87
C VAL A 156 6.86 18.59 12.10
N PHE A 157 6.30 19.52 11.32
CA PHE A 157 6.53 20.96 11.50
C PHE A 157 5.89 21.46 12.81
N HIS A 158 4.70 20.98 13.15
CA HIS A 158 4.07 21.29 14.44
C HIS A 158 4.85 20.71 15.63
N GLN A 159 5.43 19.52 15.48
CA GLN A 159 6.29 18.91 16.50
C GLN A 159 7.57 19.75 16.71
N LEU A 160 8.20 20.22 15.63
CA LEU A 160 9.38 21.10 15.67
C LEU A 160 9.05 22.49 16.22
N HIS A 161 7.88 23.06 15.90
CA HIS A 161 7.36 24.29 16.51
C HIS A 161 7.24 24.15 18.03
N CYS A 162 6.61 23.07 18.51
CA CYS A 162 6.46 22.78 19.93
C CYS A 162 7.83 22.60 20.62
N LEU A 163 8.77 21.90 19.98
CA LEU A 163 10.12 21.71 20.48
C LEU A 163 10.91 23.03 20.58
N ASN A 164 10.80 23.93 19.59
CA ASN A 164 11.40 25.27 19.64
C ASN A 164 10.80 26.13 20.76
N ASN A 165 9.49 26.03 21.01
CA ASN A 165 8.85 26.71 22.15
C ASN A 165 9.37 26.17 23.50
N LEU A 166 9.58 24.85 23.62
CA LEU A 166 10.19 24.25 24.80
C LEU A 166 11.64 24.72 24.99
N ARG A 167 12.44 24.76 23.91
CA ARG A 167 13.79 25.36 23.90
C ARG A 167 13.74 26.79 24.42
N LYS A 168 12.98 27.68 23.76
CA LYS A 168 12.83 29.09 24.15
C LYS A 168 12.34 29.24 25.61
N ARG A 169 11.56 28.30 26.15
CA ARG A 169 11.10 28.31 27.56
C ARG A 169 12.16 27.85 28.57
N ILE A 170 12.98 26.87 28.21
CA ILE A 170 14.10 26.40 29.05
C ILE A 170 15.15 27.51 29.19
N PHE A 171 15.56 28.07 28.05
CA PHE A 171 16.53 29.16 27.95
C PHE A 171 16.02 30.55 28.38
N TRP A 172 14.70 30.72 28.58
CA TRP A 172 14.04 32.02 28.82
C TRP A 172 14.69 32.91 29.90
N ASN A 173 15.29 32.30 30.92
CA ASN A 173 15.76 32.99 32.12
C ASN A 173 17.25 32.76 32.40
N GLU A 174 18.03 32.24 31.45
CA GLU A 174 19.42 31.85 31.73
C GLU A 174 20.36 33.07 31.95
N THR A 175 20.03 34.22 31.35
CA THR A 175 20.66 35.53 31.66
C THR A 175 20.27 36.11 33.02
N THR A 176 19.33 35.50 33.75
CA THR A 176 18.76 36.02 35.02
C THR A 176 18.61 34.98 36.12
N ARG A 177 18.94 33.71 35.88
CA ARG A 177 19.05 32.68 36.91
C ARG A 177 20.42 32.75 37.56
N GLY A 178 20.43 33.18 38.82
CA GLY A 178 21.48 32.82 39.76
C GLY A 178 21.64 31.29 39.85
N PRO A 179 22.74 30.82 40.47
CA PRO A 179 23.32 29.50 40.22
C PRO A 179 22.30 28.37 40.29
N ILE A 180 22.07 27.71 39.15
CA ILE A 180 21.36 26.44 39.11
C ILE A 180 22.28 25.41 39.78
N ALA A 181 21.79 24.89 40.91
CA ALA A 181 22.53 24.15 41.93
C ALA A 181 23.67 23.25 41.43
N GLU A 182 24.87 23.50 41.99
CA GLU A 182 26.02 22.59 42.15
C GLU A 182 26.68 21.99 40.89
N ASN A 183 26.03 21.97 39.71
CA ASN A 183 26.70 21.64 38.44
C ASN A 183 25.94 22.22 37.20
N PRO A 184 25.88 23.55 37.05
CA PRO A 184 25.05 24.21 36.02
C PRO A 184 25.44 23.83 34.59
N ASP A 185 26.74 23.67 34.31
CA ASP A 185 27.26 23.40 32.97
C ASP A 185 26.81 22.04 32.44
N PHE A 186 26.78 21.00 33.27
CA PHE A 186 26.24 19.71 32.86
C PHE A 186 24.72 19.80 32.63
N GLY A 187 23.97 20.45 33.54
CA GLY A 187 22.51 20.54 33.45
C GLY A 187 22.01 21.16 32.15
N MET A 188 22.50 22.35 31.79
CA MET A 188 22.00 23.08 30.62
C MET A 188 22.52 22.51 29.30
N LYS A 189 23.79 22.06 29.24
CA LYS A 189 24.34 21.31 28.10
C LYS A 189 23.62 19.98 27.89
N HIS A 190 23.24 19.30 28.97
CA HIS A 190 22.45 18.07 28.89
C HIS A 190 21.05 18.36 28.31
N MET A 191 20.39 19.44 28.73
CA MET A 191 19.11 19.84 28.14
C MET A 191 19.23 20.23 26.66
N ASP A 192 20.29 20.93 26.27
CA ASP A 192 20.48 21.42 24.90
C ASP A 192 20.70 20.29 23.88
N HIS A 193 21.61 19.36 24.14
CA HIS A 193 21.79 18.20 23.25
C HIS A 193 20.57 17.26 23.27
N CYS A 194 19.82 17.18 24.37
CA CYS A 194 18.54 16.45 24.40
C CYS A 194 17.52 17.09 23.44
N ILE A 195 17.42 18.42 23.41
CA ILE A 195 16.55 19.15 22.47
C ILE A 195 17.02 18.90 21.03
N ASP A 196 18.32 18.92 20.75
CA ASP A 196 18.82 18.63 19.41
C ASP A 196 18.61 17.17 18.99
N SER A 197 18.86 16.20 19.87
CA SER A 197 18.61 14.78 19.63
C SER A 197 17.12 14.52 19.32
N LEU A 198 16.21 15.18 20.03
CA LEU A 198 14.78 15.15 19.71
C LEU A 198 14.50 15.77 18.33
N ARG A 199 15.09 16.92 17.99
CA ARG A 199 14.96 17.54 16.66
C ARG A 199 15.44 16.60 15.55
N GLN A 200 16.61 15.97 15.72
CA GLN A 200 17.17 15.00 14.77
C GLN A 200 16.24 13.79 14.60
N SER A 201 15.70 13.24 15.69
CA SER A 201 14.75 12.13 15.68
C SER A 201 13.41 12.48 14.99
N LEU A 202 12.85 13.67 15.28
CA LEU A 202 11.62 14.16 14.64
C LEU A 202 11.82 14.34 13.13
N MET A 203 12.94 14.92 12.70
CA MET A 203 13.26 15.06 11.27
C MET A 203 13.54 13.71 10.59
N CYS A 204 14.19 12.76 11.28
CA CYS A 204 14.46 11.43 10.74
C CYS A 204 13.19 10.58 10.57
N SER A 205 12.27 10.65 11.53
CA SER A 205 11.00 9.91 11.50
C SER A 205 9.91 10.59 10.67
N SER A 206 9.93 11.93 10.58
CA SER A 206 9.06 12.83 9.79
C SER A 206 7.62 12.35 9.62
N ASP A 207 6.77 12.65 10.60
CA ASP A 207 5.34 12.45 10.47
C ASP A 207 4.72 13.42 9.44
N LEU A 208 4.36 12.87 8.28
CA LEU A 208 3.75 13.61 7.16
C LEU A 208 2.22 13.73 7.25
N THR A 209 1.61 13.35 8.39
CA THR A 209 0.16 13.44 8.59
C THR A 209 -0.30 14.91 8.55
N PRO A 210 -1.33 15.23 7.74
CA PRO A 210 -1.90 16.58 7.70
C PRO A 210 -2.74 16.87 8.95
N ILE A 211 -2.42 17.98 9.62
CA ILE A 211 -3.23 18.60 10.68
C ILE A 211 -4.15 19.63 10.00
N PRO A 212 -5.46 19.33 9.85
CA PRO A 212 -6.40 20.25 9.25
C PRO A 212 -6.75 21.39 10.22
N TYR A 213 -7.22 22.50 9.66
CA TYR A 213 -7.87 23.55 10.43
C TYR A 213 -9.39 23.36 10.43
N ALA A 214 -10.04 23.61 11.57
CA ALA A 214 -11.49 23.58 11.68
C ALA A 214 -12.01 24.77 12.50
N TRP A 215 -13.25 25.17 12.24
CA TRP A 215 -13.92 26.20 13.02
C TRP A 215 -14.22 25.71 14.44
N ASN A 216 -13.66 26.40 15.44
CA ASN A 216 -13.94 26.14 16.85
C ASN A 216 -15.07 27.05 17.32
N THR A 217 -16.23 26.46 17.64
CA THR A 217 -17.43 27.18 18.07
C THR A 217 -17.29 27.88 19.43
N LYS A 218 -16.42 27.39 20.32
CA LYS A 218 -16.18 27.97 21.65
C LYS A 218 -15.33 29.25 21.58
N TYR A 219 -14.34 29.27 20.68
CA TYR A 219 -13.40 30.39 20.55
C TYR A 219 -13.72 31.33 19.38
N HIS A 220 -14.73 31.01 18.56
CA HIS A 220 -15.12 31.76 17.35
C HIS A 220 -13.94 31.99 16.39
N GLN A 221 -13.10 30.96 16.24
CA GLN A 221 -11.85 31.02 15.47
C GLN A 221 -11.60 29.69 14.77
N THR A 222 -10.93 29.76 13.62
CA THR A 222 -10.42 28.58 12.90
C THR A 222 -9.09 28.15 13.54
N LEU A 223 -9.03 26.95 14.10
CA LEU A 223 -7.89 26.42 14.85
C LEU A 223 -7.40 25.09 14.25
N PRO A 224 -6.11 24.74 14.39
CA PRO A 224 -5.60 23.44 13.99
C PRO A 224 -6.21 22.33 14.87
N VAL A 225 -6.51 21.18 14.27
CA VAL A 225 -7.08 20.01 14.94
C VAL A 225 -6.02 18.90 14.98
N PRO A 226 -5.18 18.82 16.03
CA PRO A 226 -4.14 17.80 16.14
C PRO A 226 -4.72 16.40 16.44
N ALA A 227 -6.00 16.29 16.79
CA ALA A 227 -6.70 15.03 16.97
C ALA A 227 -7.07 14.40 15.60
N THR A 228 -6.05 14.05 14.82
CA THR A 228 -6.16 13.39 13.51
C THR A 228 -5.58 11.96 13.59
N THR A 229 -5.75 11.14 12.55
CA THR A 229 -5.24 9.77 12.51
C THR A 229 -3.82 9.76 11.93
N HIS A 230 -2.85 9.36 12.75
CA HIS A 230 -1.43 9.27 12.38
C HIS A 230 -1.04 7.85 11.96
N THR A 231 0.02 7.74 11.13
CA THR A 231 0.63 6.44 10.78
C THR A 231 1.94 6.29 11.55
N CYS A 232 1.92 5.52 12.64
CA CYS A 232 3.08 5.32 13.51
C CYS A 232 3.69 3.92 13.34
N ARG A 233 4.94 3.76 13.78
CA ARG A 233 5.49 2.42 14.09
C ARG A 233 4.76 1.88 15.32
N ASP A 234 4.53 0.57 15.36
CA ASP A 234 3.91 -0.08 16.53
C ASP A 234 4.87 -0.05 17.72
N PHE A 235 4.62 0.86 18.65
CA PHE A 235 5.44 1.04 19.85
C PHE A 235 5.35 -0.14 20.81
N GLU A 236 4.18 -0.79 20.90
CA GLU A 236 4.00 -1.96 21.77
C GLU A 236 4.82 -3.13 21.24
N ALA A 237 4.74 -3.41 19.93
CA ALA A 237 5.58 -4.43 19.29
C ALA A 237 7.09 -4.16 19.44
N ILE A 238 7.54 -2.90 19.29
CA ILE A 238 8.94 -2.51 19.49
C ILE A 238 9.36 -2.72 20.96
N ARG A 239 8.53 -2.28 21.90
CA ARG A 239 8.79 -2.37 23.34
C ARG A 239 8.81 -3.82 23.81
N ASP A 240 7.91 -4.65 23.30
CA ASP A 240 7.81 -6.06 23.69
C ASP A 240 8.95 -6.88 23.06
N TRP A 241 9.38 -6.55 21.84
CA TRP A 241 10.64 -7.04 21.25
C TRP A 241 11.86 -6.70 22.13
N ALA A 242 11.96 -5.46 22.60
CA ALA A 242 13.07 -4.96 23.41
C ALA A 242 13.08 -5.55 24.85
N ARG A 243 11.92 -5.94 25.38
CA ARG A 243 11.76 -6.52 26.72
C ARG A 243 12.02 -8.02 26.80
N ALA A 244 12.20 -8.70 25.66
CA ALA A 244 12.49 -10.14 25.63
C ALA A 244 13.75 -10.47 26.45
N GLU A 245 13.71 -11.54 27.24
CA GLU A 245 14.76 -11.89 28.20
C GLU A 245 16.14 -12.01 27.54
N GLU A 246 16.19 -12.59 26.33
CA GLU A 246 17.38 -12.75 25.50
C GLU A 246 18.05 -11.41 25.07
N ARG A 247 17.37 -10.27 25.25
CA ARG A 247 17.86 -8.91 24.93
C ARG A 247 18.05 -8.03 26.16
N ARG A 248 17.80 -8.55 27.37
CA ARG A 248 18.10 -7.80 28.60
C ARG A 248 19.60 -7.68 28.76
N ALA A 249 20.13 -6.49 28.51
CA ALA A 249 21.43 -6.10 29.03
C ALA A 249 21.39 -6.22 30.56
N GLY A 250 22.43 -6.82 31.14
CA GLY A 250 22.66 -6.75 32.58
C GLY A 250 23.02 -5.32 33.01
N GLU A 251 23.38 -5.16 34.27
CA GLU A 251 23.95 -3.91 34.75
C GLU A 251 25.26 -3.62 34.00
N MET A 252 25.29 -2.52 33.24
CA MET A 252 26.45 -2.12 32.46
C MET A 252 27.38 -1.29 33.32
N ASP A 253 28.57 -1.82 33.63
CA ASP A 253 29.63 -1.00 34.23
C ASP A 253 30.23 -0.08 33.16
N VAL A 254 29.88 1.20 33.25
CA VAL A 254 30.32 2.25 32.33
C VAL A 254 31.84 2.51 32.37
N HIS A 255 32.57 1.92 33.32
CA HIS A 255 34.03 2.00 33.41
C HIS A 255 34.75 0.82 32.74
N VAL A 256 34.02 -0.20 32.29
CA VAL A 256 34.59 -1.39 31.63
C VAL A 256 34.45 -1.27 30.11
N ARG A 257 35.60 -1.23 29.42
CA ARG A 257 35.63 -1.33 27.95
C ARG A 257 35.18 -2.73 27.52
N VAL A 258 34.01 -2.80 26.90
CA VAL A 258 33.57 -3.99 26.15
C VAL A 258 34.13 -3.88 24.73
N GLU A 259 34.78 -4.94 24.23
CA GLU A 259 35.22 -4.99 22.83
C GLU A 259 34.01 -5.09 21.91
N ASP A 260 33.97 -4.29 20.84
CA ASP A 260 32.88 -4.35 19.86
C ASP A 260 33.09 -5.56 18.93
N PRO A 261 32.19 -6.57 18.94
CA PRO A 261 32.30 -7.73 18.06
C PRO A 261 32.11 -7.39 16.57
N LEU A 262 31.67 -6.18 16.23
CA LEU A 262 31.59 -5.65 14.87
C LEU A 262 32.85 -4.84 14.47
N GLY A 263 33.82 -4.72 15.38
CA GLY A 263 35.07 -3.99 15.22
C GLY A 263 35.05 -2.69 16.02
N ASN A 264 36.10 -2.45 16.83
CA ASN A 264 36.20 -1.30 17.74
C ASN A 264 36.07 0.04 17.00
N VAL A 265 34.88 0.63 16.96
CA VAL A 265 34.68 2.04 16.64
C VAL A 265 34.99 2.86 17.89
N GLU A 266 36.25 3.23 18.05
CA GLU A 266 36.70 4.10 19.13
C GLU A 266 36.19 5.53 18.85
N TYR A 267 35.09 5.90 19.50
CA TYR A 267 34.52 7.25 19.39
C TYR A 267 35.26 8.21 20.32
N THR A 268 36.20 8.98 19.74
CA THR A 268 36.70 10.22 20.34
C THR A 268 35.77 11.36 19.95
N ALA A 269 35.26 12.11 20.93
CA ALA A 269 34.58 13.37 20.64
C ALA A 269 35.56 14.34 19.94
N PRO A 270 35.11 15.16 18.97
CA PRO A 270 35.98 16.12 18.30
C PRO A 270 36.53 17.17 19.28
N ASP A 271 37.81 17.51 19.18
CA ASP A 271 38.36 18.62 19.97
C ASP A 271 37.69 19.95 19.57
N SER A 272 37.37 20.77 20.57
CA SER A 272 36.58 22.00 20.38
C SER A 272 37.31 23.15 19.66
N GLU A 273 38.50 22.90 19.10
CA GLU A 273 39.33 23.90 18.40
C GLU A 273 39.26 23.78 16.86
N ASP A 274 38.59 22.76 16.31
CA ASP A 274 38.55 22.44 14.86
C ASP A 274 37.20 22.79 14.15
N VAL A 275 36.44 23.77 14.66
CA VAL A 275 35.15 24.25 14.07
C VAL A 275 35.14 25.76 13.83
#